data_AF-A0A9D8P5I4-F1
#
_entry.id   AF-A0A9D8P5I4-F1
#
_cell.length_a   1.000
_cell.length_b   1.000
_cell.length_c   1.000
_cell.angle_alpha   90.00
_cell.angle_beta   90.00
_cell.angle_gamma   90.00
#
_symmetry.space_group_name_H-M   'P 1'
#
loop_
_entity.id
_entity.type
_entity.pdbx_description
1 polymer ?
#
loop_
_entity_poly.entity_id
_entity_poly.type
_entity_poly.pdbx_seq_one_letter_code
_entity_poly.pdbx_strand_id
1 'polypeptide(L)'
;MSGMFGSAVNFNQNLNSWNTQLVSNMSSMFDRAYNFNGNITTWNTANVTYMNSMFYAARNFNQNINNWNTSKVTNTAAMFVAATIFNQSLNSWDTRLITNMSSMFVNSYLFNSNLANWNTSRVTTTQNMFGLAFLFNQDISSWDTHSVTDMSNTFNAGTSVYTAASASARATLTGAKGWTITDGGTI
;
A
#
# COMPACT_ATOMS: atom_id res chain seq x y z
N MET A 1 -12.19 -5.88 14.45
CA MET A 1 -13.05 -4.88 13.77
C MET A 1 -12.91 -5.08 12.26
N SER A 2 -13.29 -6.25 11.75
CA SER A 2 -13.23 -6.52 10.30
C SER A 2 -14.55 -6.12 9.65
N GLY A 3 -14.50 -5.44 8.50
CA GLY A 3 -15.68 -5.13 7.68
C GLY A 3 -16.70 -4.15 8.26
N MET A 4 -16.43 -3.50 9.40
CA MET A 4 -17.46 -2.78 10.17
C MET A 4 -18.16 -1.65 9.40
N PHE A 5 -17.42 -0.91 8.57
CA PHE A 5 -17.94 0.15 7.71
C PHE A 5 -17.79 -0.22 6.22
N GLY A 6 -17.70 -1.52 5.92
CA GLY A 6 -17.68 -2.03 4.55
C GLY A 6 -18.94 -1.59 3.80
N SER A 7 -18.76 -1.04 2.60
CA SER A 7 -19.79 -0.48 1.72
C SER A 7 -20.61 0.67 2.33
N ALA A 8 -20.15 1.28 3.43
CA ALA A 8 -20.76 2.47 4.00
C ALA A 8 -20.38 3.71 3.17
N VAL A 9 -20.94 3.80 1.96
CA VAL A 9 -20.55 4.76 0.90
C VAL A 9 -20.41 6.20 1.40
N ASN A 10 -21.33 6.65 2.25
CA ASN A 10 -21.39 8.03 2.76
C ASN A 10 -20.76 8.21 4.15
N PHE A 11 -20.18 7.17 4.73
CA PHE A 11 -19.62 7.24 6.07
C PHE A 11 -18.32 8.06 6.08
N ASN A 12 -18.28 9.11 6.88
CA ASN A 12 -17.11 10.00 7.02
C ASN A 12 -17.09 10.67 8.40
N GLN A 13 -17.07 9.86 9.46
CA GLN A 13 -17.10 10.37 10.83
C GLN A 13 -15.70 10.31 11.47
N ASN A 14 -15.43 11.24 12.39
CA ASN A 14 -14.24 11.18 13.23
C ASN A 14 -14.34 10.00 14.20
N LEU A 15 -13.32 9.14 14.24
CA LEU A 15 -13.25 7.94 15.10
C LEU A 15 -12.04 7.96 16.03
N ASN A 16 -11.36 9.09 16.21
CA ASN A 16 -10.18 9.19 17.07
C ASN A 16 -10.45 8.80 18.54
N SER A 17 -11.70 8.91 19.00
CA SER A 17 -12.08 8.54 20.36
C SER A 17 -12.21 7.03 20.59
N TRP A 18 -12.11 6.22 19.55
CA TRP A 18 -12.29 4.78 19.66
C TRP A 18 -11.07 4.12 20.31
N ASN A 19 -11.32 3.26 21.29
CA ASN A 19 -10.27 2.42 21.86
C ASN A 19 -10.04 1.18 20.99
N THR A 20 -8.93 1.17 20.26
CA THR A 20 -8.56 0.06 19.36
C THR A 20 -7.47 -0.86 19.91
N GLN A 21 -7.04 -0.69 21.17
CA GLN A 21 -5.83 -1.34 21.70
C GLN A 21 -5.86 -2.88 21.67
N LEU A 22 -7.05 -3.49 21.71
CA LEU A 22 -7.23 -4.95 21.69
C LEU A 22 -7.58 -5.49 20.30
N VAL A 23 -7.66 -4.64 19.28
CA VAL A 23 -8.04 -5.05 17.93
C VAL A 23 -6.88 -5.77 17.27
N SER A 24 -7.10 -7.01 16.86
CA SER A 24 -6.12 -7.80 16.10
C SER A 24 -6.40 -7.84 14.60
N ASN A 25 -7.64 -7.59 14.18
CA ASN A 25 -8.03 -7.65 12.77
C ASN A 25 -8.83 -6.40 12.38
N MET A 26 -8.30 -5.65 11.42
CA MET A 26 -8.91 -4.46 10.80
C MET A 26 -9.17 -4.66 9.30
N SER A 27 -9.16 -5.90 8.80
CA SER A 27 -9.36 -6.18 7.38
C SER A 27 -10.71 -5.65 6.90
N SER A 28 -10.73 -5.09 5.70
CA SER A 28 -11.92 -4.54 5.05
C SER A 28 -12.71 -3.51 5.85
N MET A 29 -12.13 -2.88 6.89
CA MET A 29 -12.89 -2.03 7.81
C MET A 29 -13.65 -0.90 7.11
N PHE A 30 -13.09 -0.34 6.03
CA PHE A 30 -13.67 0.71 5.19
C PHE A 30 -13.69 0.33 3.70
N ASP A 31 -13.74 -0.96 3.38
CA ASP A 31 -13.87 -1.45 1.99
C ASP A 31 -15.09 -0.80 1.32
N ARG A 32 -14.94 -0.18 0.15
CA ARG A 32 -15.96 0.58 -0.60
C ARG A 32 -16.66 1.68 0.20
N ALA A 33 -16.08 2.17 1.30
CA ALA A 33 -16.54 3.39 1.96
C ALA A 33 -16.01 4.61 1.17
N TYR A 34 -16.55 4.85 -0.02
CA TYR A 34 -16.01 5.78 -1.02
C TYR A 34 -15.67 7.17 -0.45
N ASN A 35 -16.53 7.70 0.42
CA ASN A 35 -16.39 9.05 0.98
C ASN A 35 -15.62 9.10 2.32
N PHE A 36 -15.12 7.97 2.81
CA PHE A 36 -14.46 7.92 4.10
C PHE A 36 -13.10 8.64 4.08
N ASN A 37 -12.97 9.65 4.92
CA ASN A 37 -11.72 10.31 5.27
C ASN A 37 -11.75 10.74 6.76
N GLY A 38 -12.48 9.98 7.57
CA GLY A 38 -12.67 10.27 8.99
C GLY A 38 -11.37 10.14 9.76
N ASN A 39 -11.16 11.00 10.75
CA ASN A 39 -9.92 10.98 11.52
C ASN A 39 -9.78 9.68 12.34
N ILE A 40 -8.68 8.95 12.10
CA ILE A 40 -8.29 7.69 12.74
C ILE A 40 -6.81 7.71 13.17
N THR A 41 -6.22 8.91 13.24
CA THR A 41 -4.78 9.10 13.47
C THR A 41 -4.37 8.68 14.88
N THR A 42 -5.29 8.61 15.85
CA THR A 42 -4.99 8.21 17.24
C THR A 42 -5.16 6.71 17.50
N TRP A 43 -5.55 5.92 16.51
CA TRP A 43 -5.77 4.49 16.71
C TRP A 43 -4.48 3.77 17.13
N ASN A 44 -4.60 2.93 18.16
CA ASN A 44 -3.55 2.01 18.54
C ASN A 44 -3.65 0.73 17.69
N THR A 45 -2.65 0.50 16.83
CA THR A 45 -2.59 -0.67 15.94
C THR A 45 -1.56 -1.72 16.37
N ALA A 46 -0.96 -1.59 17.57
CA ALA A 46 0.16 -2.43 18.00
C ALA A 46 -0.17 -3.93 18.14
N ASN A 47 -1.46 -4.29 18.17
CA ASN A 47 -1.93 -5.67 18.21
C ASN A 47 -2.53 -6.16 16.88
N VAL A 48 -2.62 -5.31 15.87
CA VAL A 48 -3.22 -5.64 14.57
C VAL A 48 -2.28 -6.53 13.76
N THR A 49 -2.82 -7.65 13.27
CA THR A 49 -2.13 -8.61 12.39
C THR A 49 -2.62 -8.55 10.95
N TYR A 50 -3.88 -8.16 10.72
CA TYR A 50 -4.50 -8.11 9.39
C TYR A 50 -5.06 -6.72 9.07
N MET A 51 -4.60 -6.12 7.97
CA MET A 51 -5.06 -4.84 7.42
C MET A 51 -5.47 -4.95 5.94
N ASN A 52 -5.59 -6.16 5.40
CA ASN A 52 -5.92 -6.37 4.00
C ASN A 52 -7.28 -5.72 3.64
N SER A 53 -7.34 -5.10 2.47
CA SER A 53 -8.50 -4.38 1.92
C SER A 53 -9.08 -3.29 2.82
N MET A 54 -8.38 -2.84 3.87
CA MET A 54 -8.94 -1.93 4.87
C MET A 54 -9.51 -0.63 4.27
N PHE A 55 -8.87 -0.10 3.23
CA PHE A 55 -9.30 1.10 2.48
C PHE A 55 -9.54 0.80 1.00
N TYR A 56 -9.87 -0.45 0.67
CA TYR A 56 -10.19 -0.83 -0.69
C TYR A 56 -11.31 0.08 -1.23
N ALA A 57 -11.05 0.77 -2.32
CA ALA A 57 -11.91 1.76 -2.94
C ALA A 57 -12.44 2.87 -1.99
N ALA A 58 -11.76 3.18 -0.89
CA ALA A 58 -12.03 4.38 -0.10
C ALA A 58 -11.42 5.60 -0.81
N ARG A 59 -12.07 6.02 -1.91
CA ARG A 59 -11.54 6.98 -2.90
C ARG A 59 -11.06 8.31 -2.31
N ASN A 60 -11.70 8.75 -1.23
CA ASN A 60 -11.40 10.01 -0.54
C ASN A 60 -10.45 9.86 0.66
N PHE A 61 -9.98 8.64 0.97
CA PHE A 61 -9.13 8.42 2.12
C PHE A 61 -7.74 9.02 1.90
N ASN A 62 -7.31 9.91 2.80
CA ASN A 62 -5.99 10.53 2.77
C ASN A 62 -5.48 10.92 4.18
N GLN A 63 -5.92 10.21 5.22
CA GLN A 63 -5.48 10.48 6.59
C GLN A 63 -4.02 10.05 6.81
N ASN A 64 -3.26 10.85 7.58
CA ASN A 64 -1.89 10.51 7.93
C ASN A 64 -1.85 9.36 8.95
N ILE A 65 -1.51 8.17 8.46
CA ILE A 65 -1.40 6.93 9.24
C ILE A 65 0.07 6.47 9.38
N ASN A 66 1.02 7.37 9.15
CA ASN A 66 2.45 7.05 9.29
C ASN A 66 2.80 6.63 10.72
N ASN A 67 2.06 7.12 11.72
CA ASN A 67 2.29 6.82 13.14
C ASN A 67 1.75 5.46 13.61
N TRP A 68 1.08 4.70 12.74
CA TRP A 68 0.59 3.38 13.09
C TRP A 68 1.73 2.38 13.34
N ASN A 69 1.59 1.59 14.39
CA ASN A 69 2.49 0.48 14.67
C ASN A 69 2.06 -0.74 13.82
N THR A 70 2.89 -1.12 12.84
CA THR A 70 2.64 -2.28 11.96
C THR A 70 3.53 -3.47 12.26
N SER A 71 4.25 -3.48 13.38
CA SER A 71 5.27 -4.50 13.71
C SER A 71 4.73 -5.93 13.84
N LYS A 72 3.41 -6.10 13.96
CA LYS A 72 2.71 -7.40 13.98
C LYS A 72 1.90 -7.70 12.71
N VAL A 73 1.80 -6.74 11.78
CA VAL A 73 1.00 -6.89 10.56
C VAL A 73 1.68 -7.88 9.63
N THR A 74 0.91 -8.85 9.14
CA THR A 74 1.40 -9.86 8.20
C THR A 74 0.76 -9.72 6.82
N ASN A 75 -0.40 -9.05 6.72
CA ASN A 75 -1.14 -8.93 5.48
C ASN A 75 -1.68 -7.51 5.25
N THR A 76 -1.22 -6.90 4.16
CA THR A 76 -1.61 -5.58 3.66
C THR A 76 -2.17 -5.66 2.23
N ALA A 77 -2.51 -6.87 1.77
CA ALA A 77 -3.03 -7.10 0.43
C ALA A 77 -4.22 -6.18 0.14
N ALA A 78 -4.20 -5.56 -1.03
CA ALA A 78 -5.26 -4.69 -1.53
C ALA A 78 -5.66 -3.51 -0.61
N MET A 79 -4.83 -3.14 0.38
CA MET A 79 -5.22 -2.20 1.43
C MET A 79 -5.64 -0.83 0.89
N PHE A 80 -4.98 -0.32 -0.15
CA PHE A 80 -5.26 0.98 -0.77
C PHE A 80 -5.72 0.88 -2.22
N VAL A 81 -6.17 -0.28 -2.70
CA VAL A 81 -6.67 -0.41 -4.08
C VAL A 81 -7.72 0.65 -4.35
N ALA A 82 -7.57 1.45 -5.41
CA ALA A 82 -8.49 2.52 -5.77
C ALA A 82 -8.74 3.57 -4.66
N ALA A 83 -7.84 3.72 -3.69
CA ALA A 83 -7.78 4.89 -2.81
C ALA A 83 -7.13 6.05 -3.58
N THR A 84 -7.88 6.60 -4.53
CA THR A 84 -7.37 7.40 -5.66
C THR A 84 -6.56 8.62 -5.27
N ILE A 85 -6.79 9.20 -4.08
CA ILE A 85 -6.10 10.40 -3.61
C ILE A 85 -5.10 10.15 -2.49
N PHE A 86 -4.93 8.89 -2.05
CA PHE A 86 -4.04 8.56 -0.95
C PHE A 86 -2.58 8.82 -1.33
N ASN A 87 -1.91 9.71 -0.60
CA ASN A 87 -0.49 10.03 -0.82
C ASN A 87 0.22 10.42 0.49
N GLN A 88 -0.12 9.74 1.59
CA GLN A 88 0.53 9.98 2.89
C GLN A 88 1.79 9.13 3.04
N SER A 89 2.72 9.63 3.86
CA SER A 89 3.94 8.89 4.23
C SER A 89 3.59 7.55 4.89
N LEU A 90 4.33 6.49 4.51
CA LEU A 90 4.30 5.17 5.16
C LEU A 90 5.71 4.73 5.62
N ASN A 91 6.66 5.67 5.69
CA ASN A 91 8.07 5.41 6.00
C ASN A 91 8.30 4.84 7.41
N SER A 92 7.41 5.11 8.36
CA SER A 92 7.54 4.63 9.74
C SER A 92 6.92 3.25 9.96
N TRP A 93 6.32 2.64 8.94
CA TRP A 93 5.78 1.29 9.03
C TRP A 93 6.91 0.26 9.15
N ASP A 94 6.79 -0.61 10.15
CA ASP A 94 7.59 -1.83 10.23
C ASP A 94 6.96 -2.91 9.36
N THR A 95 7.61 -3.24 8.24
CA THR A 95 7.11 -4.22 7.27
C THR A 95 7.75 -5.59 7.41
N ARG A 96 8.63 -5.82 8.40
CA ARG A 96 9.47 -7.02 8.49
C ARG A 96 8.70 -8.33 8.60
N LEU A 97 7.43 -8.29 9.01
CA LEU A 97 6.56 -9.47 9.14
C LEU A 97 5.51 -9.59 8.02
N ILE A 98 5.42 -8.60 7.14
CA ILE A 98 4.46 -8.61 6.04
C ILE A 98 4.89 -9.67 5.03
N THR A 99 3.98 -10.57 4.70
CA THR A 99 4.18 -11.61 3.70
C THR A 99 3.39 -11.33 2.42
N ASN A 100 2.30 -10.55 2.50
CA ASN A 100 1.43 -10.29 1.36
C ASN A 100 1.21 -8.79 1.13
N MET A 101 1.70 -8.30 -0.01
CA MET A 101 1.52 -6.92 -0.51
C MET A 101 0.78 -6.89 -1.85
N SER A 102 0.11 -7.99 -2.24
CA SER A 102 -0.53 -8.08 -3.55
C SER A 102 -1.55 -6.95 -3.74
N SER A 103 -1.49 -6.32 -4.91
CA SER A 103 -2.35 -5.23 -5.34
C SER A 103 -2.43 -4.02 -4.40
N MET A 104 -1.51 -3.85 -3.44
CA MET A 104 -1.68 -2.88 -2.34
C MET A 104 -2.03 -1.46 -2.80
N PHE A 105 -1.46 -0.99 -3.91
CA PHE A 105 -1.64 0.36 -4.46
C PHE A 105 -2.25 0.38 -5.86
N VAL A 106 -2.92 -0.69 -6.30
CA VAL A 106 -3.56 -0.70 -7.63
C VAL A 106 -4.54 0.45 -7.77
N ASN A 107 -4.53 1.17 -8.90
CA ASN A 107 -5.39 2.34 -9.14
C ASN A 107 -5.27 3.45 -8.06
N SER A 108 -4.19 3.51 -7.30
CA SER A 108 -3.88 4.63 -6.39
C SER A 108 -3.16 5.72 -7.18
N TYR A 109 -3.89 6.43 -8.03
CA TYR A 109 -3.30 7.30 -9.06
C TYR A 109 -2.31 8.33 -8.52
N LEU A 110 -2.58 8.89 -7.33
CA LEU A 110 -1.75 9.92 -6.73
C LEU A 110 -0.66 9.41 -5.77
N PHE A 111 -0.59 8.09 -5.53
CA PHE A 111 0.36 7.54 -4.56
C PHE A 111 1.80 7.64 -5.08
N ASN A 112 2.64 8.37 -4.36
CA ASN A 112 4.07 8.52 -4.66
C ASN A 112 4.92 8.69 -3.38
N SER A 113 4.49 8.11 -2.26
CA SER A 113 5.28 8.15 -1.02
C SER A 113 6.52 7.27 -1.16
N ASN A 114 7.65 7.75 -0.64
CA ASN A 114 8.88 6.94 -0.49
C ASN A 114 8.60 5.67 0.32
N LEU A 115 9.12 4.54 -0.16
CA LEU A 115 9.02 3.21 0.48
C LEU A 115 10.39 2.50 0.59
N ALA A 116 11.50 3.21 0.35
CA ALA A 116 12.84 2.63 0.27
C ALA A 116 13.28 1.91 1.58
N ASN A 117 12.70 2.30 2.72
CA ASN A 117 13.01 1.74 4.04
C ASN A 117 12.23 0.48 4.38
N TRP A 118 11.31 0.03 3.53
CA TRP A 118 10.55 -1.19 3.79
C TRP A 118 11.45 -2.41 3.73
N ASN A 119 11.37 -3.24 4.77
CA ASN A 119 11.96 -4.57 4.78
C ASN A 119 10.97 -5.55 4.11
N THR A 120 11.34 -6.05 2.94
CA THR A 120 10.51 -6.96 2.14
C THR A 120 11.01 -8.41 2.14
N SER A 121 12.01 -8.77 2.94
CA SER A 121 12.66 -10.10 2.87
C SER A 121 11.71 -11.28 3.15
N ARG A 122 10.58 -11.03 3.82
CA ARG A 122 9.53 -12.03 4.08
C ARG A 122 8.33 -11.95 3.12
N VAL A 123 8.29 -10.97 2.23
CA VAL A 123 7.20 -10.83 1.26
C VAL A 123 7.27 -11.99 0.28
N THR A 124 6.15 -12.70 0.13
CA THR A 124 6.02 -13.81 -0.80
C THR A 124 5.21 -13.44 -2.05
N THR A 125 4.42 -12.37 -2.01
CA THR A 125 3.66 -11.90 -3.17
C THR A 125 3.63 -10.38 -3.27
N THR A 126 3.96 -9.87 -4.45
CA THR A 126 3.85 -8.46 -4.86
C THR A 126 3.01 -8.32 -6.13
N GLN A 127 2.22 -9.34 -6.45
CA GLN A 127 1.35 -9.40 -7.63
C GLN A 127 0.59 -8.08 -7.81
N ASN A 128 0.76 -7.43 -8.97
CA ASN A 128 0.06 -6.21 -9.33
C ASN A 128 0.22 -5.04 -8.33
N MET A 129 1.23 -5.01 -7.46
CA MET A 129 1.32 -4.07 -6.33
C MET A 129 1.09 -2.60 -6.71
N PHE A 130 1.63 -2.15 -7.85
CA PHE A 130 1.53 -0.79 -8.35
C PHE A 130 0.78 -0.68 -9.70
N GLY A 131 -0.08 -1.64 -10.02
CA GLY A 131 -0.86 -1.58 -11.26
C GLY A 131 -1.68 -0.29 -11.38
N LEU A 132 -1.42 0.54 -12.39
CA LEU A 132 -2.08 1.82 -12.64
C LEU A 132 -1.85 2.88 -11.53
N ALA A 133 -0.76 2.76 -10.75
CA ALA A 133 -0.29 3.82 -9.85
C ALA A 133 0.57 4.84 -10.62
N PHE A 134 -0.07 5.66 -11.47
CA PHE A 134 0.62 6.44 -12.52
C PHE A 134 1.70 7.41 -12.05
N LEU A 135 1.58 7.96 -10.83
CA LEU A 135 2.57 8.90 -10.28
C LEU A 135 3.69 8.23 -9.48
N PHE A 136 3.63 6.92 -9.25
CA PHE A 136 4.64 6.24 -8.44
C PHE A 136 5.98 6.18 -9.19
N ASN A 137 7.01 6.82 -8.65
CA ASN A 137 8.35 6.87 -9.24
C ASN A 137 9.49 6.73 -8.22
N GLN A 138 9.20 6.17 -7.05
CA GLN A 138 10.16 6.05 -5.96
C GLN A 138 11.15 4.91 -6.20
N ASP A 139 12.40 5.10 -5.77
CA ASP A 139 13.41 4.06 -5.82
C ASP A 139 13.14 2.99 -4.75
N ILE A 140 12.83 1.79 -5.22
CA ILE A 140 12.61 0.58 -4.42
C ILE A 140 13.58 -0.53 -4.82
N SER A 141 14.68 -0.20 -5.50
CA SER A 141 15.69 -1.16 -5.94
C SER A 141 16.40 -1.86 -4.77
N SER A 142 16.34 -1.27 -3.57
CA SER A 142 16.84 -1.84 -2.31
C SER A 142 16.00 -3.01 -1.78
N TRP A 143 14.77 -3.20 -2.26
CA TRP A 143 13.88 -4.23 -1.75
C TRP A 143 14.45 -5.64 -1.95
N ASP A 144 14.36 -6.45 -0.91
CA ASP A 144 14.70 -7.86 -0.95
C ASP A 144 13.51 -8.66 -1.50
N THR A 145 13.71 -9.32 -2.64
CA THR A 145 12.68 -10.09 -3.33
C THR A 145 12.95 -11.59 -3.30
N HIS A 146 13.92 -12.08 -2.50
CA HIS A 146 14.33 -13.49 -2.54
C HIS A 146 13.20 -14.46 -2.16
N SER A 147 12.25 -14.01 -1.33
CA SER A 147 11.11 -14.81 -0.87
C SER A 147 9.89 -14.69 -1.79
N VAL A 148 9.91 -13.77 -2.76
CA VAL A 148 8.73 -13.48 -3.59
C VAL A 148 8.56 -14.58 -4.63
N THR A 149 7.43 -15.27 -4.57
CA THR A 149 7.07 -16.35 -5.50
C THR A 149 6.11 -15.89 -6.60
N ASP A 150 5.39 -14.78 -6.39
CA ASP A 150 4.52 -14.15 -7.40
C ASP A 150 4.85 -12.66 -7.57
N MET A 151 5.44 -12.34 -8.72
CA MET A 151 5.77 -10.99 -9.21
C MET A 151 5.06 -10.67 -10.53
N SER A 152 3.91 -11.30 -10.80
CA SER A 152 3.18 -11.01 -12.02
C SER A 152 2.60 -9.58 -12.00
N ASN A 153 2.79 -8.85 -13.10
CA ASN A 153 2.26 -7.50 -13.35
C ASN A 153 2.62 -6.45 -12.28
N THR A 154 3.80 -6.52 -11.65
CA THR A 154 4.15 -5.70 -10.47
C THR A 154 3.96 -4.19 -10.66
N PHE A 155 4.26 -3.65 -11.84
CA PHE A 155 4.04 -2.24 -12.13
C PHE A 155 3.53 -1.99 -13.55
N ASN A 156 2.35 -1.37 -13.66
CA ASN A 156 1.82 -0.86 -14.92
C ASN A 156 1.63 0.65 -14.76
N ALA A 157 2.56 1.43 -15.31
CA ALA A 157 2.57 2.88 -15.24
C ALA A 157 1.82 3.55 -16.41
N GLY A 158 1.13 2.77 -17.27
CA GLY A 158 0.49 3.29 -18.47
C GLY A 158 1.50 3.96 -19.40
N THR A 159 1.28 5.24 -19.72
CA THR A 159 2.16 6.04 -20.60
C THR A 159 3.21 6.84 -19.83
N SER A 160 3.36 6.66 -18.52
CA SER A 160 4.38 7.36 -17.72
C SER A 160 5.78 7.00 -18.21
N VAL A 161 6.66 7.99 -18.33
CA VAL A 161 8.05 7.82 -18.79
C VAL A 161 9.03 7.97 -17.63
N TYR A 162 10.15 7.24 -17.68
CA TYR A 162 11.20 7.30 -16.66
C TYR A 162 12.36 8.21 -17.09
N THR A 163 13.04 8.80 -16.10
CA THR A 163 14.20 9.67 -16.31
C THR A 163 15.50 8.87 -16.29
N ALA A 164 16.61 9.49 -16.73
CA ALA A 164 17.95 8.93 -16.57
C ALA A 164 18.29 8.62 -15.09
N ALA A 165 17.79 9.41 -14.14
CA ALA A 165 18.02 9.18 -12.71
C ALA A 165 17.38 7.88 -12.20
N SER A 166 16.24 7.48 -12.78
CA SER A 166 15.53 6.24 -12.43
C SER A 166 15.97 5.02 -13.25
N ALA A 167 16.82 5.19 -14.27
CA ALA A 167 17.17 4.11 -15.20
C ALA A 167 17.88 2.94 -14.52
N SER A 168 18.83 3.22 -13.61
CA SER A 168 19.54 2.17 -12.86
C SER A 168 18.62 1.41 -11.92
N ALA A 169 17.74 2.10 -11.19
CA ALA A 169 16.76 1.45 -10.32
C ALA A 169 15.81 0.57 -11.13
N ARG A 170 15.30 1.08 -12.26
CA ARG A 170 14.44 0.33 -13.18
C ARG A 170 15.14 -0.93 -13.72
N ALA A 171 16.40 -0.82 -14.13
CA ALA A 171 17.19 -1.96 -14.62
C ALA A 171 17.40 -3.03 -13.54
N THR A 172 17.67 -2.63 -12.30
CA THR A 172 17.74 -3.55 -11.16
C THR A 172 16.42 -4.28 -10.95
N LEU A 173 15.30 -3.55 -10.98
CA LEU A 173 13.97 -4.11 -10.79
C LEU A 173 13.62 -5.13 -11.88
N THR A 174 13.76 -4.79 -13.16
CA THR A 174 13.40 -5.70 -14.26
C THR A 174 14.41 -6.82 -14.49
N GLY A 175 15.69 -6.60 -14.15
CA GLY A 175 16.77 -7.58 -14.32
C GLY A 175 16.93 -8.48 -13.10
N ALA A 176 17.64 -7.98 -12.08
CA ALA A 176 18.04 -8.77 -10.91
C ALA A 176 16.85 -9.18 -10.02
N LYS A 177 15.77 -8.40 -10.03
CA LYS A 177 14.61 -8.63 -9.17
C LYS A 177 13.41 -9.21 -9.91
N GLY A 178 13.44 -9.38 -11.24
CA GLY A 178 12.37 -10.03 -12.00
C GLY A 178 11.02 -9.30 -12.04
N TRP A 179 10.99 -7.98 -11.81
CA TRP A 179 9.76 -7.19 -11.90
C TRP A 179 9.28 -7.03 -13.35
N THR A 180 7.97 -7.08 -13.53
CA THR A 180 7.34 -6.71 -14.80
C THR A 180 6.93 -5.24 -14.74
N ILE A 181 7.61 -4.39 -15.51
CA ILE A 181 7.29 -2.96 -15.62
C ILE A 181 6.80 -2.66 -17.04
N THR A 182 5.55 -2.23 -17.15
CA THR A 182 4.96 -1.70 -18.38
C THR A 182 4.80 -0.19 -18.23
N ASP A 183 5.49 0.59 -19.06
CA ASP A 183 5.56 2.05 -19.00
C ASP A 183 5.72 2.66 -20.42
N GLY A 184 5.77 3.99 -20.51
CA GLY A 184 5.96 4.73 -21.76
C GLY A 184 7.41 4.78 -22.26
N GLY A 185 8.35 4.11 -21.60
CA GLY A 185 9.78 4.16 -21.91
C GLY A 185 10.51 5.33 -21.23
N THR A 186 11.62 5.77 -21.84
CA THR A 186 12.42 6.90 -21.35
C THR A 186 11.91 8.23 -21.90
N ILE A 187 12.09 9.30 -21.13
CA ILE A 187 12.07 10.69 -21.65
C ILE A 187 13.16 10.86 -22.72
#